data_AF-A0A9W9T9T3-F1
#
_entry.id   AF-A0A9W9T9T3-F1
#
_cell.length_a   1.000
_cell.length_b   1.000
_cell.length_c   1.000
_cell.angle_alpha   90.00
_cell.angle_beta   90.00
_cell.angle_gamma   90.00
#
_symmetry.space_group_name_H-M   'P 1'
#
loop_
_entity.id
_entity.type
_entity.pdbx_description
1 polymer ?
#
loop_
_entity_poly.entity_id
_entity_poly.type
_entity_poly.pdbx_seq_one_letter_code
_entity_poly.pdbx_strand_id
1 'polypeptide(L)'
;MQTVYSHGQPRLRPVWGESPQPSSRPPSASPTPATTDLSYLGAQMEDGTWRCTFPSCNSKNSYERVCDLRKHYKRHSRHLFCRHNGCPKSISSGFSSRKDRARHEARHNPTITCEWEGCPRLFSRMDNMRDHYRRVHQKQSRARK
;
A
#
# COMPACT_ATOMS: atom_id res chain seq x y z
N MET A 1 -72.04 12.36 4.46
CA MET A 1 -72.28 13.34 3.38
C MET A 1 -71.06 14.25 3.31
N GLN A 2 -70.54 14.47 2.09
CA GLN A 2 -69.65 15.56 1.64
C GLN A 2 -68.22 15.58 2.25
N THR A 3 -67.17 15.08 1.58
CA THR A 3 -66.34 15.68 0.50
C THR A 3 -65.76 17.06 0.80
N VAL A 4 -64.46 17.10 1.14
CA VAL A 4 -63.47 18.11 0.70
C VAL A 4 -62.12 17.37 0.59
N TYR A 5 -61.65 17.01 -0.62
CA TYR A 5 -60.56 17.68 -1.34
C TYR A 5 -59.65 18.54 -0.46
N SER A 6 -58.33 18.25 -0.44
CA SER A 6 -57.38 19.07 -1.21
C SER A 6 -55.90 19.00 -0.81
N HIS A 7 -55.09 18.96 -1.87
CA HIS A 7 -53.77 19.58 -2.08
C HIS A 7 -52.51 18.95 -1.46
N GLY A 8 -51.66 18.46 -2.37
CA GLY A 8 -50.30 18.05 -2.12
C GLY A 8 -49.36 19.22 -1.85
N GLN A 9 -48.29 18.90 -1.11
CA GLN A 9 -47.20 19.82 -0.83
C GLN A 9 -45.99 19.50 -1.73
N PRO A 10 -45.47 20.47 -2.49
CA PRO A 10 -44.27 20.32 -3.29
C PRO A 10 -43.01 20.39 -2.41
N ARG A 11 -42.05 19.51 -2.70
CA ARG A 11 -40.68 19.55 -2.20
C ARG A 11 -40.00 20.84 -2.70
N LEU A 12 -39.81 21.82 -1.82
CA LEU A 12 -38.95 22.96 -2.09
C LEU A 12 -37.49 22.51 -2.06
N ARG A 13 -36.79 22.68 -3.19
CA ARG A 13 -35.34 22.57 -3.31
C ARG A 13 -34.74 23.95 -3.02
N PRO A 14 -33.70 24.08 -2.18
CA PRO A 14 -32.97 25.34 -2.10
C PRO A 14 -32.21 25.58 -3.40
N VAL A 15 -32.52 26.69 -4.07
CA VAL A 15 -31.74 27.23 -5.19
C VAL A 15 -30.47 27.84 -4.59
N TRP A 16 -29.30 27.34 -4.99
CA TRP A 16 -28.03 28.03 -4.76
C TRP A 16 -27.69 28.74 -6.06
N GLY A 17 -27.65 30.07 -5.98
CA GLY A 17 -27.54 30.97 -7.12
C GLY A 17 -26.27 30.80 -7.94
N GLU A 18 -26.43 31.03 -9.23
CA GLU A 18 -25.40 31.20 -10.23
C GLU A 18 -24.40 32.33 -9.88
N SER A 19 -23.14 32.10 -10.19
CA SER A 19 -22.29 33.15 -10.75
C SER A 19 -21.31 32.57 -11.77
N PRO A 20 -21.34 33.03 -13.03
CA PRO A 20 -20.47 32.55 -14.10
C PRO A 20 -19.12 33.28 -14.04
N GLN A 21 -18.02 32.53 -14.01
CA GLN A 21 -16.67 33.10 -14.21
C GLN A 21 -16.08 32.61 -15.54
N PRO A 22 -15.58 33.52 -16.40
CA PRO A 22 -15.04 33.16 -17.70
C PRO A 22 -13.77 32.32 -17.56
N SER A 23 -13.80 31.12 -18.13
CA SER A 23 -12.69 30.18 -18.18
C SER A 23 -11.68 30.61 -19.23
N SER A 24 -10.75 31.48 -18.88
CA SER A 24 -9.46 31.58 -19.58
C SER A 24 -8.45 30.69 -18.85
N ARG A 25 -8.55 29.37 -19.08
CA ARG A 25 -7.49 28.43 -18.71
C ARG A 25 -6.35 28.60 -19.70
N PRO A 26 -5.10 28.89 -19.28
CA PRO A 26 -3.96 28.71 -20.17
C PRO A 26 -3.90 27.21 -20.55
N PRO A 27 -3.41 26.87 -21.75
CA PRO A 27 -3.23 25.48 -22.13
C PRO A 27 -2.38 24.80 -21.06
N SER A 28 -2.95 23.79 -20.39
CA SER A 28 -2.19 22.84 -19.59
C SER A 28 -1.23 22.14 -20.54
N ALA A 29 -0.03 22.69 -20.69
CA ALA A 29 1.14 21.94 -21.07
C ALA A 29 1.38 20.94 -19.94
N SER A 30 0.64 19.84 -19.96
CA SER A 30 1.04 18.62 -19.28
C SER A 30 2.40 18.25 -19.86
N PRO A 31 3.51 18.27 -19.10
CA PRO A 31 4.70 17.60 -19.58
C PRO A 31 4.32 16.13 -19.68
N THR A 32 4.17 15.61 -20.90
CA THR A 32 4.13 14.17 -21.14
C THR A 32 5.41 13.57 -20.54
N PRO A 33 5.36 12.72 -19.50
CA PRO A 33 6.57 12.14 -18.91
C PRO A 33 7.01 10.92 -19.75
N ALA A 34 7.21 11.12 -21.06
CA ALA A 34 7.50 10.04 -22.00
C ALA A 34 8.97 9.99 -22.46
N THR A 35 9.81 10.92 -22.02
CA THR A 35 11.27 10.87 -22.20
C THR A 35 12.00 11.29 -20.91
N THR A 36 11.41 10.97 -19.75
CA THR A 36 12.02 11.30 -18.47
C THR A 36 13.31 10.52 -18.34
N ASP A 37 14.44 11.23 -18.39
CA ASP A 37 15.76 10.75 -18.03
C ASP A 37 15.68 9.83 -16.79
N LEU A 38 15.87 8.53 -17.01
CA LEU A 38 15.75 7.48 -15.99
C LEU A 38 17.05 7.33 -15.18
N SER A 39 18.10 8.07 -15.56
CA SER A 39 19.43 8.04 -14.95
C SER A 39 19.40 8.28 -13.44
N TYR A 40 18.46 9.13 -12.98
CA TYR A 40 18.25 9.41 -11.55
C TYR A 40 17.79 8.19 -10.73
N LEU A 41 17.09 7.25 -11.36
CA LEU A 41 16.59 6.03 -10.70
C LEU A 41 17.61 4.89 -10.77
N GLY A 42 18.37 4.82 -11.86
CA GLY A 42 19.37 3.80 -12.06
C GLY A 42 20.15 3.98 -13.35
N ALA A 43 21.31 3.33 -13.40
CA ALA A 43 22.17 3.29 -14.57
C ALA A 43 21.87 2.02 -15.38
N GLN A 44 21.80 2.18 -16.70
CA GLN A 44 21.73 1.07 -17.64
C GLN A 44 23.14 0.54 -17.88
N MET A 45 23.30 -0.78 -17.84
CA MET A 45 24.55 -1.48 -18.14
C MET A 45 24.62 -1.90 -19.60
N GLU A 46 25.81 -2.32 -20.03
CA GLU A 46 26.08 -2.81 -21.39
C GLU A 46 25.25 -4.05 -21.75
N ASP A 47 24.85 -4.85 -20.75
CA ASP A 47 23.98 -6.01 -20.90
C ASP A 47 22.48 -5.67 -21.03
N GLY A 48 22.13 -4.38 -21.03
CA GLY A 48 20.75 -3.89 -21.11
C GLY A 48 19.99 -3.93 -19.78
N THR A 49 20.62 -4.34 -18.69
CA THR A 49 20.01 -4.36 -17.36
C THR A 49 20.22 -3.05 -16.60
N TRP A 50 19.37 -2.80 -15.60
CA TRP A 50 19.32 -1.57 -14.83
C TRP A 50 19.78 -1.80 -13.39
N ARG A 51 20.72 -1.00 -12.89
CA ARG A 51 21.13 -1.02 -11.48
C ARG A 51 20.72 0.27 -10.78
N CYS A 52 20.24 0.13 -9.54
CA CYS A 52 19.88 1.28 -8.73
C CYS A 52 21.13 2.09 -8.35
N THR A 53 21.06 3.41 -8.56
CA THR A 53 22.14 4.38 -8.27
C THR A 53 21.95 5.11 -6.93
N PHE A 54 20.97 4.69 -6.12
CA PHE A 54 20.71 5.34 -4.84
C PHE A 54 21.90 5.15 -3.88
N PRO A 55 22.42 6.22 -3.26
CA PRO A 55 23.73 6.22 -2.59
C PRO A 55 23.85 5.27 -1.39
N SER A 56 22.74 4.84 -0.80
CA SER A 56 22.71 3.83 0.27
C SER A 56 21.97 2.55 -0.11
N CYS A 57 21.79 2.31 -1.41
CA CYS A 57 21.21 1.06 -1.88
C CYS A 57 22.24 -0.06 -1.90
N ASN A 58 22.15 -0.98 -0.95
CA ASN A 58 22.99 -2.18 -0.90
C ASN A 58 22.47 -3.34 -1.79
N SER A 59 21.57 -3.07 -2.74
CA SER A 59 20.99 -4.13 -3.58
C SER A 59 21.90 -4.44 -4.76
N LYS A 60 22.42 -5.67 -4.81
CA LYS A 60 23.22 -6.18 -5.94
C LYS A 60 22.39 -6.57 -7.16
N ASN A 61 21.05 -6.51 -7.05
CA ASN A 61 20.13 -6.84 -8.13
C ASN A 61 20.24 -5.85 -9.29
N SER A 62 20.43 -6.40 -10.48
CA SER A 62 20.08 -5.76 -11.74
C SER A 62 18.63 -6.06 -12.10
N TYR A 63 17.99 -5.13 -12.80
CA TYR A 63 16.60 -5.21 -13.23
C TYR A 63 16.57 -5.14 -14.75
N GLU A 64 16.05 -6.17 -15.42
CA GLU A 64 15.92 -6.14 -16.89
C GLU A 64 14.91 -5.06 -17.34
N ARG A 65 13.88 -4.83 -16.52
CA ARG A 65 12.81 -3.87 -16.83
C ARG A 65 12.86 -2.64 -15.95
N VAL A 66 12.73 -1.47 -16.59
CA VAL A 66 12.63 -0.16 -15.94
C VAL A 66 11.51 -0.10 -14.89
N CYS A 67 10.36 -0.76 -15.14
CA CYS A 67 9.26 -0.76 -14.18
C CYS A 67 9.62 -1.41 -12.84
N ASP A 68 10.49 -2.41 -12.86
CA ASP A 68 10.93 -3.11 -11.65
C ASP A 68 12.00 -2.31 -10.90
N LEU A 69 12.91 -1.65 -11.64
CA LEU A 69 13.81 -0.64 -11.07
C LEU A 69 13.01 0.49 -10.40
N ARG A 70 11.94 0.98 -11.03
CA ARG A 70 11.12 2.07 -10.46
C ARG A 70 10.41 1.65 -9.18
N LYS A 71 9.85 0.43 -9.14
CA LYS A 71 9.29 -0.16 -7.91
C LYS A 71 10.36 -0.31 -6.83
N HIS A 72 11.56 -0.73 -7.21
CA HIS A 72 12.68 -0.84 -6.31
C HIS A 72 13.10 0.53 -5.74
N TYR A 73 13.26 1.53 -6.59
CA TYR A 73 13.71 2.87 -6.20
C TYR A 73 12.73 3.51 -5.22
N LYS A 74 11.42 3.32 -5.44
CA LYS A 74 10.37 3.75 -4.51
C LYS A 74 10.54 3.14 -3.11
N ARG A 75 11.22 1.99 -2.98
CA ARG A 75 11.52 1.41 -1.67
C ARG A 75 12.50 2.25 -0.86
N HIS A 76 13.29 3.13 -1.50
CA HIS A 76 14.24 4.00 -0.80
C HIS A 76 13.59 5.19 -0.11
N SER A 77 12.42 5.65 -0.58
CA SER A 77 11.68 6.78 0.02
C SER A 77 10.94 6.39 1.31
N ARG A 78 11.69 5.94 2.33
CA ARG A 78 11.20 5.46 3.63
C ARG A 78 10.99 6.61 4.61
N HIS A 79 9.87 7.32 4.48
CA HIS A 79 9.52 8.46 5.33
C HIS A 79 8.50 8.10 6.42
N LEU A 80 7.95 6.87 6.40
CA LEU A 80 6.90 6.47 7.33
C LEU A 80 7.48 5.58 8.43
N PHE A 81 7.63 6.10 9.62
CA PHE A 81 8.16 5.35 10.75
C PHE A 81 7.06 4.66 11.55
N CYS A 82 7.39 3.51 12.15
CA CYS A 82 6.49 2.83 13.08
C CYS A 82 6.21 3.74 14.29
N ARG A 83 4.98 3.76 14.80
CA ARG A 83 4.61 4.58 15.97
C ARG A 83 4.71 3.84 17.31
N HIS A 84 5.08 2.55 17.29
CA HIS A 84 5.14 1.73 18.50
C HIS A 84 6.44 1.99 19.28
N ASN A 85 6.32 2.27 20.58
CA ASN A 85 7.47 2.55 21.45
C ASN A 85 8.37 1.31 21.55
N GLY A 86 9.69 1.50 21.43
CA GLY A 86 10.66 0.41 21.45
C GLY A 86 10.77 -0.39 20.14
N CYS A 87 10.06 0.00 19.08
CA CYS A 87 10.21 -0.68 17.79
C CYS A 87 11.48 -0.23 17.04
N PRO A 88 12.37 -1.13 16.59
CA PRO A 88 13.56 -0.72 15.83
C PRO A 88 13.22 -0.03 14.49
N LYS A 89 12.01 -0.28 13.95
CA LYS A 89 11.47 0.36 12.74
C LYS A 89 10.88 1.76 13.00
N SER A 90 10.77 2.21 14.26
CA SER A 90 10.43 3.60 14.56
C SER A 90 11.65 4.52 14.49
N ILE A 91 12.85 3.98 14.72
CA ILE A 91 14.10 4.76 14.84
C ILE A 91 14.98 4.63 13.59
N SER A 92 15.23 3.40 13.13
CA SER A 92 16.31 3.13 12.16
C SER A 92 15.82 2.85 10.73
N SER A 93 14.58 2.37 10.57
CA SER A 93 14.12 1.88 9.27
C SER A 93 12.64 2.15 9.06
N GLY A 94 12.35 3.24 8.35
CA GLY A 94 11.00 3.58 7.93
C GLY A 94 10.45 2.66 6.82
N PHE A 95 9.19 2.90 6.48
CA PHE A 95 8.45 2.24 5.41
C PHE A 95 8.24 3.22 4.27
N SER A 96 8.21 2.68 3.06
CA SER A 96 8.03 3.48 1.84
C SER A 96 6.55 3.72 1.50
N SER A 97 5.65 2.95 2.11
CA SER A 97 4.20 3.02 1.91
C SER A 97 3.43 2.89 3.22
N ARG A 98 2.30 3.60 3.31
CA ARG A 98 1.40 3.56 4.47
C ARG A 98 0.86 2.15 4.71
N LYS A 99 0.62 1.40 3.63
CA LYS A 99 0.16 0.01 3.68
C LYS A 99 1.18 -0.91 4.35
N ASP A 100 2.47 -0.72 4.06
CA ASP A 100 3.54 -1.51 4.65
C ASP A 100 3.72 -1.20 6.14
N ARG A 101 3.64 0.09 6.52
CA ARG A 101 3.65 0.48 7.94
C ARG A 101 2.49 -0.15 8.70
N ALA A 102 1.26 -0.06 8.19
CA ALA A 102 0.08 -0.63 8.84
C ALA A 102 0.20 -2.15 9.03
N ARG A 103 0.71 -2.87 8.01
CA ARG A 103 1.00 -4.31 8.13
C ARG A 103 2.04 -4.60 9.21
N HIS A 104 3.08 -3.76 9.32
CA HIS A 104 4.09 -3.91 10.36
C HIS A 104 3.51 -3.63 11.76
N GLU A 105 2.70 -2.58 11.90
CA GLU A 105 2.06 -2.22 13.18
C GLU A 105 1.17 -3.35 13.70
N ALA A 106 0.47 -4.06 12.81
CA ALA A 106 -0.30 -5.26 13.19
C ALA A 106 0.58 -6.33 13.86
N ARG A 107 1.88 -6.43 13.54
CA ARG A 107 2.80 -7.39 14.18
C ARG A 107 2.92 -7.18 15.69
N HIS A 108 2.80 -5.94 16.17
CA HIS A 108 2.94 -5.63 17.59
C HIS A 108 1.71 -6.04 18.41
N ASN A 109 0.57 -6.26 17.77
CA ASN A 109 -0.65 -6.73 18.45
C ASN A 109 -1.12 -8.09 17.89
N PRO A 110 -0.44 -9.20 18.22
CA PRO A 110 -0.85 -10.51 17.77
C PRO A 110 -2.06 -11.01 18.58
N THR A 111 -3.24 -11.00 17.96
CA THR A 111 -4.49 -11.45 18.59
C THR A 111 -4.96 -12.83 18.11
N ILE A 112 -4.32 -13.39 17.08
CA ILE A 112 -4.80 -14.61 16.41
C ILE A 112 -4.01 -15.80 16.93
N THR A 113 -4.67 -16.69 17.67
CA THR A 113 -4.10 -17.96 18.14
C THR A 113 -4.04 -18.99 17.02
N CYS A 114 -3.07 -19.91 17.11
CA CYS A 114 -3.12 -21.14 16.32
C CYS A 114 -4.31 -21.99 16.76
N GLU A 115 -5.01 -22.60 15.80
CA GLU A 115 -6.16 -23.48 16.04
C GLU A 115 -5.75 -24.91 16.42
N TRP A 116 -4.45 -25.22 16.42
CA TRP A 116 -3.96 -26.54 16.82
C TRP A 116 -3.89 -26.68 18.34
N GLU A 117 -4.51 -27.73 18.86
CA GLU A 117 -4.52 -28.08 20.28
C GLU A 117 -3.09 -28.13 20.87
N GLY A 118 -2.85 -27.34 21.91
CA GLY A 118 -1.55 -27.25 22.57
C GLY A 118 -0.49 -26.41 21.83
N CYS A 119 -0.84 -25.68 20.77
CA CYS A 119 0.08 -24.74 20.12
C CYS A 119 -0.03 -23.32 20.72
N PRO A 120 0.96 -22.83 21.50
CA PRO A 120 0.88 -21.52 22.14
C PRO A 120 1.21 -20.35 21.19
N ARG A 121 1.21 -20.57 19.86
CA ARG A 121 1.65 -19.58 18.88
C ARG A 121 0.56 -18.54 18.62
N LEU A 122 0.94 -17.27 18.77
CA LEU A 122 0.13 -16.11 18.44
C LEU A 122 0.66 -15.42 17.18
N PHE A 123 -0.27 -14.98 16.33
CA PHE A 123 0.00 -14.31 15.07
C PHE A 123 -0.76 -12.99 15.01
N SER A 124 -0.19 -12.05 14.25
CA SER A 124 -0.82 -10.76 13.96
C SER A 124 -1.82 -10.79 12.83
N ARG A 125 -1.76 -11.83 11.98
CA ARG A 125 -2.58 -11.94 10.78
C ARG A 125 -2.94 -13.40 10.52
N MET A 126 -4.16 -13.61 10.01
CA MET A 126 -4.73 -14.95 9.79
C MET A 126 -3.98 -15.73 8.70
N ASP A 127 -3.47 -15.06 7.67
CA ASP A 127 -2.68 -15.68 6.61
C ASP A 127 -1.40 -16.33 7.14
N ASN A 128 -0.74 -15.67 8.09
CA ASN A 128 0.46 -16.16 8.75
C ASN A 128 0.14 -17.36 9.63
N MET A 129 -0.96 -17.32 10.39
CA MET A 129 -1.41 -18.46 11.18
C MET A 129 -1.73 -19.66 10.29
N ARG A 130 -2.51 -19.48 9.21
CA ARG A 130 -2.83 -20.56 8.27
C ARG A 130 -1.59 -21.16 7.62
N ASP A 131 -0.63 -20.33 7.25
CA ASP A 131 0.63 -20.80 6.68
C ASP A 131 1.49 -21.57 7.71
N HIS A 132 1.55 -21.09 8.96
CA HIS A 132 2.14 -21.83 10.08
C HIS A 132 1.46 -23.18 10.27
N TYR A 133 0.12 -23.20 10.31
CA TYR A 133 -0.66 -24.42 10.46
C TYR A 133 -0.34 -25.43 9.37
N ARG A 134 -0.31 -24.99 8.10
CA ARG A 134 0.03 -25.87 6.97
C ARG A 134 1.46 -26.40 7.05
N ARG A 135 2.44 -25.57 7.41
CA ARG A 135 3.85 -25.95 7.42
C ARG A 135 4.24 -26.79 8.64
N VAL A 136 3.68 -26.50 9.82
CA VAL A 136 4.05 -27.11 11.09
C VAL A 136 3.13 -28.29 11.42
N HIS A 137 1.81 -28.11 11.31
CA HIS A 137 0.85 -29.10 11.79
C HIS A 137 0.31 -30.00 10.68
N GLN A 138 0.06 -29.47 9.48
CA GLN A 138 -0.52 -30.25 8.39
C GLN A 138 0.45 -31.27 7.77
N LYS A 139 1.77 -30.97 7.70
CA LYS A 139 2.78 -31.95 7.23
C LYS A 139 2.94 -33.16 8.19
N GLN A 140 2.69 -32.99 9.49
CA GLN A 140 2.76 -34.09 10.47
C GLN A 140 1.50 -34.98 10.44
N SER A 141 0.35 -34.46 9.98
CA SER A 141 -0.91 -35.21 9.90
C SER A 141 -1.00 -36.23 8.75
N ARG A 142 -0.06 -36.22 7.80
CA ARG A 142 -0.07 -37.11 6.62
C ARG A 142 0.77 -38.39 6.76
N ALA A 143 1.39 -38.64 7.91
CA ALA A 143 2.24 -39.82 8.15
C ALA A 143 1.50 -41.03 8.77
N ARG A 144 0.16 -41.03 8.77
CA ARG A 144 -0.65 -42.19 9.15
C ARG A 144 -1.70 -42.49 8.08
N LYS A 145 -1.29 -43.21 7.04
CA LYS A 145 -2.14 -44.14 6.29
C LYS A 145 -1.28 -45.28 5.79
#